data_AF-A0A0C3C9F5-F1
#
_entry.id   AF-A0A0C3C9F5-F1
#
_cell.length_a   1.000
_cell.length_b   1.000
_cell.length_c   1.000
_cell.angle_alpha   90.00
_cell.angle_beta   90.00
_cell.angle_gamma   90.00
#
_symmetry.space_group_name_H-M   'P 1'
#
loop_
_entity.id
_entity.type
_entity.pdbx_description
1 polymer ?
#
loop_
_entity_poly.entity_id
_entity_poly.type
_entity_poly.pdbx_seq_one_letter_code
_entity_poly.pdbx_strand_id
1 'polypeptide(L)'
;MSESATVLPVSLYEGILPKLVAVLQLTQDPAGVSNPQARQKLLQATNNFKNAIAQAKDFAINLPGGELLIEEQDDIIQMLETLRDRKRAQLAQFAAKKVTSTAAAHNFKMEVDSVASTPYGSDD
;
A
#
# COMPACT_ATOMS: atom_id res chain seq x y z
N MET A 1 -15.52 0.58 -0.86
CA MET A 1 -14.05 0.49 -0.89
C MET A 1 -13.74 -0.93 -1.23
N SER A 2 -13.26 -1.19 -2.46
CA SER A 2 -13.02 -2.53 -2.94
C SER A 2 -11.65 -2.97 -2.45
N GLU A 3 -11.63 -3.90 -1.50
CA GLU A 3 -10.44 -4.59 -1.03
C GLU A 3 -9.99 -5.51 -2.17
N SER A 4 -9.10 -5.01 -3.04
CA SER A 4 -8.47 -5.83 -4.07
C SER A 4 -7.57 -6.81 -3.35
N ALA A 5 -8.06 -8.03 -3.11
CA ALA A 5 -7.23 -9.14 -2.66
C ALA A 5 -6.07 -9.29 -3.65
N THR A 6 -4.89 -8.82 -3.26
CA THR A 6 -3.67 -8.95 -4.03
C THR A 6 -3.30 -10.42 -4.05
N VAL A 7 -3.74 -11.12 -5.10
CA VAL A 7 -3.31 -12.49 -5.36
C VAL A 7 -1.79 -12.48 -5.49
N LEU A 8 -1.11 -13.15 -4.56
CA LEU A 8 0.34 -13.25 -4.58
C LEU A 8 0.78 -13.90 -5.90
N PRO A 9 1.76 -13.33 -6.62
CA PRO A 9 2.18 -13.83 -7.92
C PRO A 9 3.15 -15.00 -7.73
N VAL A 10 2.65 -16.08 -7.15
CA VAL A 10 3.44 -17.29 -6.83
C VAL A 10 4.17 -17.80 -8.06
N SER A 11 3.51 -17.81 -9.22
CA SER A 11 4.09 -18.23 -10.50
C SER A 11 5.28 -17.37 -10.96
N LEU A 12 5.32 -16.08 -10.59
CA LEU A 12 6.44 -15.20 -10.89
C LEU A 12 7.68 -15.63 -10.11
N TYR A 13 7.53 -15.90 -8.81
CA TYR A 13 8.62 -16.34 -7.93
C TYR A 13 9.09 -17.76 -8.25
N GLU A 14 8.16 -18.69 -8.48
CA GLU A 14 8.47 -20.07 -8.91
C GLU A 14 9.25 -20.09 -10.23
N GLY A 15 8.99 -19.15 -11.14
CA GLY A 15 9.67 -19.02 -12.42
C GLY A 15 11.11 -18.52 -12.34
N ILE A 16 11.59 -18.00 -11.21
CA ILE A 16 12.94 -17.43 -11.08
C ILE A 16 14.02 -18.51 -11.12
N LEU A 17 13.84 -19.59 -10.34
CA LEU A 17 14.83 -20.67 -10.26
C LEU A 17 15.05 -21.38 -11.61
N PRO A 18 14.00 -21.79 -12.36
CA PRO A 18 14.18 -22.36 -13.70
C PRO A 18 14.92 -21.42 -14.66
N LYS A 19 14.67 -20.10 -14.61
CA LYS A 19 15.38 -19.11 -15.44
C LYS A 19 16.87 -19.02 -15.07
N LEU A 20 17.21 -19.09 -13.78
CA LEU A 20 18.60 -19.15 -13.34
C LEU A 20 19.29 -20.43 -13.82
N VAL A 21 18.62 -21.57 -13.69
CA VAL A 21 19.12 -22.86 -14.17
C VAL A 21 19.39 -22.80 -15.67
N ALA A 22 18.50 -22.20 -16.46
CA ALA A 22 18.72 -22.03 -17.90
C ALA A 22 19.96 -21.19 -18.23
N VAL A 23 20.22 -20.11 -17.46
CA VAL A 23 21.45 -19.33 -17.61
C VAL A 23 22.68 -20.18 -17.29
N LEU A 24 22.66 -20.91 -16.18
CA LEU A 24 23.78 -21.76 -15.76
C LEU A 24 24.07 -22.87 -16.76
N GLN A 25 23.05 -23.53 -17.29
CA GLN A 25 23.20 -24.55 -18.33
C GLN A 25 23.87 -23.99 -19.59
N LEU A 26 23.45 -22.80 -20.04
CA LEU A 26 24.05 -22.14 -21.20
C LEU A 26 25.49 -21.68 -20.95
N THR A 27 25.87 -21.37 -19.71
CA THR A 27 27.28 -21.07 -19.37
C THR A 27 28.17 -22.29 -19.29
N GLN A 28 27.59 -23.47 -19.04
CA GLN A 28 28.32 -24.73 -18.96
C GLN A 28 28.46 -25.44 -20.32
N ASP A 29 27.79 -24.95 -21.36
CA ASP A 29 27.90 -25.51 -22.71
C ASP A 29 29.33 -25.33 -23.26
N PRO A 30 30.06 -26.42 -23.55
CA PRO A 30 31.43 -26.37 -24.06
C PRO A 30 31.55 -25.71 -25.45
N ALA A 31 30.44 -25.61 -26.21
CA ALA A 31 30.40 -24.84 -27.46
C ALA A 31 30.30 -23.32 -27.23
N GLY A 32 30.15 -22.88 -25.98
CA GLY A 32 29.77 -21.58 -25.42
C GLY A 32 30.01 -20.30 -26.24
N VAL A 33 30.64 -19.28 -25.63
CA VAL A 33 30.89 -17.96 -26.26
C VAL A 33 31.66 -18.05 -27.59
N SER A 34 32.14 -19.20 -28.01
CA SER A 34 32.76 -19.43 -29.32
C SER A 34 31.75 -19.28 -30.48
N ASN A 35 30.47 -19.61 -30.26
CA ASN A 35 29.41 -19.51 -31.27
C ASN A 35 28.55 -18.24 -31.06
N PRO A 36 28.38 -17.35 -32.07
CA PRO A 36 27.49 -16.19 -31.98
C PRO A 36 26.06 -16.52 -31.57
N GLN A 37 25.52 -17.66 -32.00
CA GLN A 37 24.16 -18.09 -31.64
C GLN A 37 24.07 -18.47 -30.15
N ALA A 38 25.11 -19.11 -29.61
CA ALA A 38 25.18 -19.46 -28.20
C ALA A 38 25.31 -18.19 -27.33
N ARG A 39 26.08 -17.18 -27.77
CA ARG A 39 26.12 -15.86 -27.11
C ARG A 39 24.75 -15.20 -27.06
N GLN A 40 24.02 -15.22 -28.18
CA GLN A 40 22.69 -14.61 -28.24
C GLN A 40 21.70 -15.30 -27.31
N LYS A 41 21.71 -16.65 -27.26
CA LYS A 41 20.88 -17.43 -26.34
C LYS A 41 21.22 -17.13 -24.87
N LEU A 42 22.50 -17.05 -24.53
CA LEU A 42 22.94 -16.70 -23.18
C LEU A 42 22.51 -15.29 -22.77
N LEU A 43 22.65 -14.31 -23.67
CA LEU A 43 22.21 -12.94 -23.44
C LEU A 43 20.70 -12.89 -23.21
N GLN A 44 19.92 -13.59 -24.05
CA GLN A 44 18.46 -13.66 -23.92
C GLN A 44 18.04 -14.32 -22.60
N ALA A 45 18.64 -15.44 -22.23
CA ALA A 45 18.36 -16.12 -20.95
C ALA A 45 18.70 -15.23 -19.75
N THR A 46 19.82 -14.51 -19.81
CA THR A 46 20.26 -13.57 -18.78
C THR A 46 19.29 -12.40 -18.64
N ASN A 47 18.85 -11.82 -19.75
CA ASN A 47 17.86 -10.74 -19.73
C ASN A 47 16.51 -11.23 -19.18
N ASN A 48 16.06 -12.41 -19.59
CA ASN A 48 14.83 -13.01 -19.09
C ASN A 48 14.88 -13.26 -17.57
N PHE A 49 16.02 -13.69 -17.04
CA PHE A 49 16.24 -13.87 -15.61
C PHE A 49 16.25 -12.52 -14.86
N LYS A 50 17.00 -11.54 -15.36
CA LYS A 50 17.05 -10.18 -14.78
C LYS A 50 15.67 -9.53 -14.75
N ASN A 51 14.91 -9.64 -15.83
CA ASN A 51 13.55 -9.09 -15.91
C ASN A 51 12.60 -9.76 -14.91
N ALA A 52 12.70 -11.07 -14.73
CA ALA A 52 11.89 -11.79 -13.73
C ALA A 52 12.22 -11.34 -12.30
N ILE A 53 13.50 -11.13 -11.97
CA ILE A 53 13.90 -10.58 -10.66
C ILE A 53 13.40 -9.16 -10.47
N ALA A 54 13.55 -8.30 -11.49
CA ALA A 54 13.10 -6.92 -11.41
C ALA A 54 11.58 -6.86 -11.14
N GLN A 55 10.79 -7.61 -11.91
CA GLN A 55 9.35 -7.71 -11.71
C GLN A 55 8.98 -8.24 -10.32
N ALA A 56 9.70 -9.27 -9.83
CA ALA A 56 9.45 -9.85 -8.52
C ALA A 56 9.79 -8.87 -7.37
N LYS A 57 10.85 -8.08 -7.54
CA LYS A 57 11.23 -7.03 -6.59
C LYS A 57 10.23 -5.88 -6.61
N ASP A 58 9.85 -5.41 -7.79
CA ASP A 58 8.86 -4.35 -7.95
C ASP A 58 7.52 -4.75 -7.33
N PHE A 59 7.10 -6.00 -7.51
CA PHE A 59 5.90 -6.51 -6.86
C PHE A 59 6.02 -6.55 -5.33
N ALA A 60 7.15 -7.03 -4.81
CA ALA A 60 7.38 -7.11 -3.36
C ALA A 60 7.35 -5.73 -2.69
N ILE A 61 7.98 -4.73 -3.30
CA ILE A 61 8.02 -3.36 -2.78
C ILE A 61 6.65 -2.68 -2.85
N ASN A 62 5.89 -2.93 -3.91
CA ASN A 62 4.56 -2.35 -4.09
C ASN A 62 3.45 -3.13 -3.36
N LEU A 63 3.78 -4.23 -2.67
CA LEU A 63 2.82 -4.91 -1.81
C LEU A 63 2.47 -3.99 -0.63
N PRO A 64 1.19 -3.83 -0.26
CA PRO A 64 0.84 -3.04 0.92
C PRO A 64 1.58 -3.57 2.16
N GLY A 65 2.35 -2.69 2.81
CA GLY A 65 3.22 -3.06 3.94
C GLY A 65 4.54 -3.76 3.56
N GLY A 66 4.81 -4.02 2.28
CA GLY A 66 6.01 -4.70 1.80
C GLY A 66 7.31 -3.89 1.91
N GLU A 67 7.21 -2.58 2.19
CA GLU A 67 8.34 -1.72 2.52
C GLU A 67 8.81 -1.84 3.97
N LEU A 68 7.95 -2.41 4.84
CA LEU A 68 8.17 -2.52 6.27
C LEU A 68 8.62 -3.92 6.64
N LEU A 69 9.54 -4.01 7.59
CA LEU A 69 9.85 -5.24 8.29
C LEU A 69 8.62 -5.70 9.10
N ILE A 70 8.53 -7.00 9.40
CA ILE A 70 7.40 -7.57 10.14
C ILE A 70 7.29 -6.89 11.51
N GLU A 71 8.44 -6.65 12.16
CA GLU A 71 8.52 -6.00 13.46
C GLU A 71 7.98 -4.55 13.40
N GLU A 72 8.27 -3.82 12.32
CA GLU A 72 7.76 -2.46 12.11
C GLU A 72 6.25 -2.46 11.86
N GLN A 73 5.73 -3.48 11.18
CA GLN A 73 4.29 -3.65 10.99
C GLN A 73 3.58 -3.95 12.32
N ASP A 74 4.16 -4.80 13.17
CA ASP A 74 3.62 -5.14 14.49
C ASP A 74 3.56 -3.90 15.41
N ASP A 75 4.60 -3.06 15.39
CA ASP A 75 4.65 -1.81 16.14
C ASP A 75 3.54 -0.83 15.70
N ILE A 76 3.33 -0.70 14.39
CA ILE A 76 2.26 0.15 13.83
C ILE A 76 0.89 -0.40 14.21
N ILE A 77 0.69 -1.72 14.12
CA ILE A 77 -0.55 -2.37 14.53
C ILE A 77 -0.82 -2.04 16.01
N GLN A 78 0.15 -2.25 16.90
CA GLN A 78 0.00 -1.96 18.32
C GLN A 78 -0.35 -0.49 18.59
N MET A 79 0.31 0.44 17.89
CA MET A 79 0.02 1.87 17.99
C MET A 79 -1.42 2.19 17.54
N LEU A 80 -1.85 1.62 16.40
CA LEU A 80 -3.19 1.84 15.84
C LEU A 80 -4.29 1.25 16.75
N GLU A 81 -4.05 0.08 17.34
CA GLU A 81 -4.97 -0.53 18.30
C GLU A 81 -5.11 0.33 19.56
N THR A 82 -4.00 0.84 20.09
CA THR A 82 -4.00 1.75 21.24
C THR A 82 -4.79 3.03 20.94
N LEU A 83 -4.60 3.60 19.74
CA LEU A 83 -5.34 4.77 19.28
C LEU A 83 -6.84 4.48 19.16
N ARG A 84 -7.22 3.36 18.54
CA ARG A 84 -8.61 2.89 18.42
C ARG A 84 -9.26 2.80 19.79
N ASP A 85 -8.60 2.16 20.75
CA ASP A 85 -9.16 1.90 22.07
C ASP A 85 -9.28 3.18 22.89
N ARG A 86 -8.30 4.09 22.79
CA ARG A 86 -8.40 5.43 23.36
C ARG A 86 -9.56 6.23 22.78
N LYS A 87 -9.76 6.19 21.46
CA LYS A 87 -10.87 6.89 20.79
C LYS A 87 -12.22 6.31 21.18
N ARG A 88 -12.34 4.98 21.30
CA ARG A 88 -13.54 4.31 21.83
C ARG A 88 -13.85 4.75 23.26
N ALA A 89 -12.85 4.80 24.13
CA ALA A 89 -13.01 5.27 25.51
C ALA A 89 -13.46 6.74 25.56
N GLN A 90 -12.87 7.61 24.74
CA GLN A 90 -13.29 9.01 24.63
C GLN A 90 -14.74 9.12 24.16
N LEU A 91 -15.14 8.40 23.11
CA LEU A 91 -16.52 8.37 22.62
C LEU A 91 -17.49 7.87 23.71
N ALA A 92 -17.14 6.83 24.44
CA ALA A 92 -17.94 6.33 25.55
C ALA A 92 -18.09 7.38 26.66
N GLN A 93 -17.02 8.11 27.01
CA GLN A 93 -17.08 9.21 27.98
C GLN A 93 -17.95 10.38 27.48
N PHE A 94 -17.85 10.74 26.20
CA PHE A 94 -18.69 11.76 25.59
C PHE A 94 -20.16 11.35 25.57
N ALA A 95 -20.47 10.10 25.21
CA ALA A 95 -21.83 9.57 25.20
C ALA A 95 -22.41 9.45 26.62
N ALA A 96 -21.58 9.12 27.62
CA ALA A 96 -21.99 9.01 29.02
C ALA A 96 -22.19 10.37 29.71
N LYS A 97 -21.61 11.45 29.19
CA LYS A 97 -21.94 12.81 29.65
C LYS A 97 -23.38 13.11 29.26
N LYS A 98 -24.30 13.00 30.23
CA LYS A 98 -25.60 13.67 30.15
C LYS A 98 -25.31 15.14 29.83
N VAL A 99 -25.82 15.63 28.72
CA VAL A 99 -25.92 17.06 28.45
C VAL A 99 -26.86 17.62 29.52
N THR A 100 -26.33 17.93 30.71
CA THR A 100 -26.98 18.84 31.62
C THR A 100 -26.93 20.20 30.95
N SER A 101 -27.92 20.43 30.08
CA SER A 101 -28.36 21.77 29.75
C SER A 101 -28.61 22.49 31.07
N THR A 102 -27.67 23.35 31.46
CA THR A 102 -27.92 24.45 32.39
C THR A 102 -28.79 25.53 31.73
N ALA A 103 -29.37 25.26 30.55
CA ALA A 103 -30.30 26.13 29.85
C ALA A 103 -31.78 25.76 30.09
N ALA A 104 -32.11 25.01 31.14
CA ALA A 104 -33.50 24.91 31.59
C ALA A 104 -34.03 26.23 32.22
N ALA A 105 -33.21 27.31 32.28
CA ALA A 105 -33.63 28.61 32.79
C ALA A 105 -33.16 29.83 31.98
N HIS A 106 -32.71 29.67 30.72
CA HIS A 106 -32.45 30.84 29.87
C HIS A 106 -32.93 30.61 28.44
N ASN A 107 -34.18 31.00 28.22
CA ASN A 107 -34.69 31.65 27.01
C ASN A 107 -34.01 31.22 25.69
N PHE A 108 -34.49 30.14 25.09
CA PHE A 108 -34.34 29.90 23.65
C PHE A 108 -35.19 30.94 22.87
N LYS A 109 -34.77 32.20 22.91
CA LYS A 109 -35.09 33.16 21.85
C LYS A 109 -34.03 32.92 20.78
N MET A 110 -34.32 31.99 19.87
CA MET A 110 -33.51 31.80 18.67
C MET A 110 -33.64 33.07 17.81
N GLU A 111 -32.63 33.93 17.87
CA GLU A 111 -32.44 34.97 16.87
C GLU A 111 -31.82 34.32 15.64
N VAL A 112 -32.71 33.88 14.75
CA VAL A 112 -32.37 33.47 13.39
C VAL A 112 -32.24 34.75 12.58
N ASP A 113 -31.05 35.33 12.55
CA ASP A 113 -30.76 36.41 11.61
C ASP A 113 -29.29 36.43 11.21
N SER A 114 -29.00 36.05 9.97
CA SER A 114 -28.42 36.98 8.99
C SER A 114 -27.85 36.21 7.79
N VAL A 115 -28.66 36.22 6.74
CA VAL A 115 -28.33 36.53 5.34
C VAL A 115 -26.97 36.14 4.75
N ALA A 116 -27.09 35.38 3.67
CA ALA A 116 -26.14 35.17 2.60
C ALA A 116 -25.34 36.43 2.21
N SER A 117 -24.03 36.27 2.05
CA SER A 117 -23.20 37.20 1.29
C SER A 117 -22.16 36.41 0.51
N THR A 118 -22.50 36.07 -0.72
CA THR A 118 -21.55 35.76 -1.80
C THR A 118 -21.42 37.02 -2.65
N PRO A 119 -20.27 37.69 -2.70
CA PRO A 119 -20.01 38.64 -3.77
C PRO A 119 -19.48 37.88 -4.99
N TYR A 120 -20.34 37.68 -5.99
CA TYR A 120 -19.89 37.44 -7.36
C TYR A 120 -19.59 38.82 -7.96
N GLY A 121 -18.31 39.14 -8.12
CA GLY A 121 -17.88 40.26 -8.95
C GLY A 121 -18.09 39.88 -10.41
N SER A 122 -18.93 40.63 -11.10
CA SER A 122 -19.10 40.61 -12.55
C SER A 122 -17.94 41.36 -13.21
N ASP A 123 -17.22 40.67 -14.11
CA ASP A 123 -16.39 41.29 -15.14
C ASP A 123 -17.31 41.82 -16.27
N ASP A 124 -17.20 43.11 -16.56
CA ASP A 124 -17.45 43.73 -17.88
C ASP A 124 -16.67 45.05 -17.97
#